data_AF-A0A2D5H8F6-F1
#
_entry.id   AF-A0A2D5H8F6-F1
#
_cell.length_a   1.000
_cell.length_b   1.000
_cell.length_c   1.000
_cell.angle_alpha   90.00
_cell.angle_beta   90.00
_cell.angle_gamma   90.00
#
_symmetry.space_group_name_H-M   'P 1'
#
loop_
_entity.id
_entity.type
_entity.pdbx_description
1 polymer ?
#
loop_
_entity_poly.entity_id
_entity_poly.type
_entity_poly.pdbx_seq_one_letter_code
_entity_poly.pdbx_strand_id
1 'polypeptide(L)'
;MTSSHSAVIYFHGVGDPQRHVSLGTFLDHFDLYGQRQDKLHVGQPRSFKYEAELFPGDEEVTHFVEFKRVITRNGRPRVARTVRVYEAYWVPEARSTFSASYTITWMLGRITSPARILFSRWRAFPAIRLLALFKMSEHYPKPGHLEKLERFYRDFENWESRNLHPKGSYKEFRAFVQERSAPQDTNRLLAALDSWKMEVRHLALYHLGRLSFLFGVGAATSAVSMVVGWHAPAYLGLLPATPESALAAKALGAAAAILLTLWPIYLGGRTYVYDVISWTLESERKRQFASRDRVVKYSQGLIRKIASHPRCDNITIVSHSLGSCIATEALLKEGVREKAIRRSGGQTFLGKICSVFTVGSPLDLIFFFFQADQTFSHRYNRITEERRLSITLPPFGQDGGAGRTKIYNVWSRFDPISSSMQALRKRMSERRDAIINLEVLPALSPWPIRAHTSYFADVNLMSAIYASVMGTQIRVDMPKLASFMKDHRVLRDHHLAKAVALPTIALLGVIASSTWVTAAVWILSTMLLFRRATALLSTDYQRYFGKFLLRKEVAS
;
A
#
# COMPACT_ATOMS: atom_id res chain seq x y z
N MET A 1 18.68 -37.59 8.02
CA MET A 1 19.21 -36.35 7.41
C MET A 1 18.04 -35.55 6.86
N THR A 2 17.81 -34.34 7.36
CA THR A 2 16.65 -33.51 6.98
C THR A 2 16.97 -32.71 5.71
N SER A 3 16.10 -32.77 4.71
CA SER A 3 16.29 -32.15 3.39
C SER A 3 16.40 -30.61 3.46
N SER A 4 17.03 -29.99 2.46
CA SER A 4 16.97 -28.53 2.28
C SER A 4 15.54 -28.07 2.01
N HIS A 5 15.27 -26.78 2.27
CA HIS A 5 13.94 -26.20 2.10
C HIS A 5 14.01 -24.79 1.52
N SER A 6 12.91 -24.36 0.92
CA SER A 6 12.66 -22.94 0.62
C SER A 6 11.77 -22.35 1.70
N ALA A 7 11.92 -21.06 1.98
CA ALA A 7 11.13 -20.37 2.99
C ALA A 7 10.24 -19.29 2.36
N VAL A 8 9.08 -19.10 2.97
CA VAL A 8 8.19 -17.97 2.72
C VAL A 8 8.04 -17.22 4.04
N ILE A 9 8.28 -15.90 4.04
CA ILE A 9 8.01 -15.06 5.21
C ILE A 9 6.78 -14.22 4.90
N TYR A 10 5.69 -14.49 5.60
CA TYR A 10 4.41 -13.82 5.44
C TYR A 10 4.24 -12.71 6.48
N PHE A 11 4.02 -11.49 6.01
CA PHE A 11 3.71 -10.32 6.85
C PHE A 11 2.25 -9.93 6.66
N HIS A 12 1.45 -10.10 7.71
CA HIS A 12 0.04 -9.73 7.70
C HIS A 12 -0.17 -8.21 7.76
N GLY A 13 -1.37 -7.77 7.37
CA GLY A 13 -1.81 -6.38 7.40
C GLY A 13 -2.20 -5.86 8.78
N VAL A 14 -2.78 -4.65 8.76
CA VAL A 14 -3.34 -3.94 9.93
C VAL A 14 -4.56 -4.67 10.49
N GLY A 15 -4.78 -4.58 11.79
CA GLY A 15 -6.04 -4.97 12.43
C GLY A 15 -5.83 -5.70 13.74
N ASP A 16 -6.80 -6.53 14.10
CA ASP A 16 -6.67 -7.51 15.17
C ASP A 16 -6.58 -8.92 14.57
N PRO A 17 -5.55 -9.23 13.74
CA PRO A 17 -5.45 -10.54 13.16
C PRO A 17 -5.15 -11.53 14.29
N GLN A 18 -5.98 -12.55 14.39
CA GLN A 18 -5.61 -13.71 15.19
C GLN A 18 -4.42 -14.40 14.52
N ARG A 19 -3.49 -14.90 15.34
CA ARG A 19 -2.32 -15.64 14.87
C ARG A 19 -2.76 -16.74 13.90
N HIS A 20 -2.06 -16.83 12.77
CA HIS A 20 -2.30 -17.79 11.69
C HIS A 20 -3.56 -17.61 10.84
N VAL A 21 -4.51 -16.74 11.19
CA VAL A 21 -5.71 -16.55 10.35
C VAL A 21 -5.35 -15.93 9.01
N SER A 22 -4.58 -14.84 9.02
CA SER A 22 -4.14 -14.18 7.78
C SER A 22 -3.23 -15.08 6.95
N LEU A 23 -2.37 -15.87 7.61
CA LEU A 23 -1.54 -16.87 6.93
C LEU A 23 -2.40 -17.99 6.33
N GLY A 24 -3.41 -18.48 7.05
CA GLY A 24 -4.35 -19.51 6.58
C GLY A 24 -5.08 -19.06 5.32
N THR A 25 -5.67 -17.87 5.32
CA THR A 25 -6.33 -17.31 4.13
C THR A 25 -5.38 -17.21 2.93
N PHE A 26 -4.14 -16.80 3.15
CA PHE A 26 -3.12 -16.79 2.10
C PHE A 26 -2.84 -18.20 1.57
N LEU A 27 -2.64 -19.18 2.46
CA LEU A 27 -2.36 -20.57 2.09
C LEU A 27 -3.54 -21.24 1.39
N ASP A 28 -4.79 -20.90 1.74
CA ASP A 28 -5.99 -21.41 1.06
C ASP A 28 -6.03 -20.94 -0.39
N HIS A 29 -5.79 -19.65 -0.64
CA HIS A 29 -5.72 -19.13 -2.02
C HIS A 29 -4.55 -19.73 -2.80
N PHE A 30 -3.42 -19.90 -2.12
CA PHE A 30 -2.22 -20.53 -2.69
C PHE A 30 -2.47 -22.00 -3.07
N ASP A 31 -3.13 -22.78 -2.20
CA ASP A 31 -3.49 -24.16 -2.49
C ASP A 31 -4.53 -24.23 -3.60
N LEU A 32 -5.62 -23.46 -3.53
CA LEU A 32 -6.67 -23.41 -4.55
C LEU A 32 -6.13 -23.07 -5.94
N TYR A 33 -5.13 -22.18 -6.01
CA TYR A 33 -4.42 -21.89 -7.25
C TYR A 33 -3.57 -23.09 -7.69
N GLY A 34 -2.80 -23.68 -6.77
CA GLY A 34 -1.93 -24.83 -7.01
C GLY A 34 -2.66 -26.09 -7.46
N GLN A 35 -3.85 -26.39 -6.93
CA GLN A 35 -4.67 -27.52 -7.35
C GLN A 35 -5.03 -27.49 -8.84
N ARG A 36 -5.05 -26.29 -9.43
CA ARG A 36 -5.41 -26.05 -10.84
C ARG A 36 -4.20 -25.98 -11.77
N GLN A 37 -2.98 -26.09 -11.23
CA GLN A 37 -1.74 -26.09 -12.02
C GLN A 37 -1.35 -27.49 -12.51
N ASP A 38 -0.60 -27.51 -13.61
CA ASP A 38 -0.01 -28.73 -14.18
C ASP A 38 0.94 -29.42 -13.18
N LYS A 39 0.68 -30.72 -12.95
CA LYS A 39 1.48 -31.59 -12.07
C LYS A 39 2.85 -31.90 -12.63
N LEU A 40 3.06 -31.82 -13.95
CA LEU A 40 4.31 -32.22 -14.59
C LEU A 40 5.42 -31.20 -14.35
N HIS A 41 5.14 -29.90 -14.58
CA HIS A 41 6.17 -28.86 -14.59
C HIS A 41 6.15 -27.98 -13.35
N VAL A 42 4.97 -27.47 -12.96
CA VAL A 42 4.86 -26.52 -11.86
C VAL A 42 4.77 -27.27 -10.53
N GLY A 43 4.02 -28.38 -10.49
CA GLY A 43 3.79 -29.16 -9.29
C GLY A 43 2.68 -28.57 -8.42
N GLN A 44 2.30 -29.31 -7.37
CA GLN A 44 1.20 -28.98 -6.48
C GLN A 44 1.65 -29.00 -5.01
N PRO A 45 1.18 -28.08 -4.16
CA PRO A 45 1.42 -28.16 -2.74
C PRO A 45 0.63 -29.33 -2.13
N ARG A 46 1.28 -30.09 -1.26
CA ARG A 46 0.70 -31.24 -0.55
C ARG A 46 1.20 -31.27 0.89
N SER A 47 0.41 -31.91 1.75
CA SER A 47 0.81 -32.23 3.12
C SER A 47 1.14 -30.99 3.96
N PHE A 48 0.25 -29.99 3.96
CA PHE A 48 0.36 -28.86 4.87
C PHE A 48 0.36 -29.37 6.32
N LYS A 49 1.41 -29.02 7.06
CA LYS A 49 1.60 -29.44 8.45
C LYS A 49 2.14 -28.28 9.27
N TYR A 50 1.54 -28.06 10.43
CA TYR A 50 2.07 -27.12 11.41
C TYR A 50 3.25 -27.76 12.15
N GLU A 51 4.37 -27.06 12.19
CA GLU A 51 5.58 -27.50 12.88
C GLU A 51 6.20 -26.34 13.68
N ALA A 52 7.11 -26.70 14.56
CA ALA A 52 7.82 -25.78 15.42
C ALA A 52 9.29 -26.23 15.49
N GLU A 53 10.22 -25.28 15.40
CA GLU A 53 11.66 -25.54 15.48
C GLU A 53 12.31 -24.52 16.42
N LEU A 54 13.20 -25.01 17.27
CA LEU A 54 14.09 -24.18 18.06
C LEU A 54 15.38 -23.98 17.26
N PHE A 55 15.68 -22.73 16.92
CA PHE A 55 16.88 -22.41 16.16
C PHE A 55 18.10 -22.39 17.09
N PRO A 56 19.29 -22.83 16.64
CA PRO A 56 20.50 -22.78 17.46
C PRO A 56 20.81 -21.34 17.90
N GLY A 57 21.00 -21.15 19.22
CA GLY A 57 21.28 -19.84 19.81
C GLY A 57 20.05 -18.95 20.01
N ASP A 58 18.85 -19.51 19.89
CA ASP A 58 17.60 -18.83 20.21
C ASP A 58 16.87 -19.56 21.35
N GLU A 59 16.21 -18.78 22.21
CA GLU A 59 15.36 -19.29 23.29
C GLU A 59 13.91 -19.43 22.83
N GLU A 60 13.52 -18.74 21.74
CA GLU A 60 12.15 -18.72 21.24
C GLU A 60 11.88 -19.80 20.18
N VAL A 61 10.83 -20.58 20.42
CA VAL A 61 10.29 -21.54 19.46
C VAL A 61 9.72 -20.81 18.25
N THR A 62 10.20 -21.15 17.06
CA THR A 62 9.72 -20.56 15.82
C THR A 62 8.74 -21.50 15.14
N HIS A 63 7.50 -21.04 14.97
CA HIS A 63 6.43 -21.79 14.33
C HIS A 63 6.38 -21.56 12.83
N PHE A 64 6.04 -22.60 12.07
CA PHE A 64 5.87 -22.53 10.62
C PHE A 64 4.89 -23.57 10.10
N VAL A 65 4.35 -23.33 8.91
CA VAL A 65 3.60 -24.33 8.14
C VAL A 65 4.50 -24.90 7.08
N GLU A 66 4.74 -26.21 7.11
CA GLU A 66 5.48 -26.94 6.08
C GLU A 66 4.55 -27.55 5.05
N PHE A 67 4.90 -27.47 3.77
CA PHE A 67 4.26 -28.27 2.72
C PHE A 67 5.29 -28.74 1.69
N LYS A 68 4.90 -29.73 0.89
CA LYS A 68 5.75 -30.34 -0.13
C LYS A 68 5.25 -29.96 -1.53
N ARG A 69 6.16 -29.51 -2.39
CA ARG A 69 5.93 -29.40 -3.84
C ARG A 69 6.02 -30.81 -4.43
N VAL A 70 4.89 -31.35 -4.88
CA VAL A 70 4.83 -32.66 -5.53
C VAL A 70 4.70 -32.48 -7.03
N ILE A 71 5.61 -33.09 -7.79
CA ILE A 71 5.55 -33.16 -9.26
C ILE A 71 5.30 -34.60 -9.70
N THR A 72 4.66 -34.80 -10.84
CA THR A 72 4.52 -36.13 -11.44
C THR A 72 5.63 -36.34 -12.45
N ARG A 73 6.49 -37.34 -12.23
CA ARG A 73 7.54 -37.75 -13.17
C ARG A 73 7.36 -39.22 -13.49
N ASN A 74 7.21 -39.56 -14.77
CA ASN A 74 6.94 -40.93 -15.25
C ASN A 74 5.71 -41.56 -14.58
N GLY A 75 4.61 -40.80 -14.47
CA GLY A 75 3.37 -41.25 -13.84
C GLY A 75 3.39 -41.38 -12.31
N ARG A 76 4.55 -41.17 -11.65
CA ARG A 76 4.67 -41.28 -10.19
C ARG A 76 4.83 -39.91 -9.52
N PRO A 77 4.13 -39.64 -8.40
CA PRO A 77 4.35 -38.42 -7.63
C PRO A 77 5.72 -38.46 -6.96
N ARG A 78 6.47 -37.37 -7.06
CA ARG A 78 7.76 -37.17 -6.39
C ARG A 78 7.77 -35.83 -5.68
N VAL A 79 8.33 -35.80 -4.48
CA VAL A 79 8.57 -34.57 -3.74
C VAL A 79 9.76 -33.86 -4.38
N ALA A 80 9.50 -32.73 -5.04
CA ALA A 80 10.54 -31.92 -5.67
C ALA A 80 11.21 -30.98 -4.68
N ARG A 81 10.45 -30.47 -3.70
CA ARG A 81 10.92 -29.45 -2.74
C ARG A 81 10.05 -29.43 -1.49
N THR A 82 10.66 -29.11 -0.36
CA THR A 82 9.96 -28.75 0.88
C THR A 82 9.93 -27.23 1.02
N VAL A 83 8.78 -26.68 1.39
CA VAL A 83 8.56 -25.25 1.61
C VAL A 83 8.08 -25.03 3.03
N ARG A 84 8.68 -24.06 3.72
CA ARG A 84 8.28 -23.64 5.07
C ARG A 84 7.77 -22.21 5.06
N VAL A 85 6.59 -21.99 5.59
CA VAL A 85 5.94 -20.67 5.63
C VAL A 85 5.91 -20.17 7.06
N TYR A 86 6.61 -19.07 7.29
CA TYR A 86 6.75 -18.40 8.58
C TYR A 86 5.85 -17.17 8.60
N GLU A 87 5.12 -16.98 9.69
CA GLU A 87 4.33 -15.75 9.91
C GLU A 87 5.13 -14.77 10.77
N ALA A 88 5.33 -13.56 10.28
CA ALA A 88 5.83 -12.45 11.07
C ALA A 88 4.67 -11.86 11.89
N TYR A 89 4.28 -12.53 12.98
CA TYR A 89 3.16 -12.11 13.82
C TYR A 89 3.56 -11.01 14.79
N TRP A 90 3.48 -9.75 14.33
CA TRP A 90 4.02 -8.59 15.03
C TRP A 90 3.03 -7.91 16.01
N VAL A 91 1.78 -8.35 16.07
CA VAL A 91 0.73 -7.78 16.94
C VAL A 91 1.15 -7.61 18.41
N PRO A 92 1.81 -8.60 19.06
CA PRO A 92 2.20 -8.49 20.47
C PRO A 92 3.14 -7.31 20.74
N GLU A 93 3.97 -6.95 19.75
CA GLU A 93 4.97 -5.89 19.85
C GLU A 93 4.36 -4.50 19.69
N ALA A 94 3.23 -4.41 18.97
CA ALA A 94 2.60 -3.17 18.52
C ALA A 94 1.77 -2.43 19.59
N ARG A 95 1.67 -2.95 20.81
CA ARG A 95 0.81 -2.43 21.89
C ARG A 95 0.94 -0.91 22.06
N SER A 96 -0.09 -0.20 21.62
CA SER A 96 -0.19 1.26 21.70
C SER A 96 -1.66 1.65 21.85
N THR A 97 -1.93 2.63 22.71
CA THR A 97 -3.26 3.20 22.89
C THR A 97 -3.21 4.69 22.58
N PHE A 98 -4.25 5.18 21.92
CA PHE A 98 -4.44 6.59 21.65
C PHE A 98 -5.76 7.04 22.25
N SER A 99 -5.82 8.32 22.64
CA SER A 99 -7.11 8.95 22.90
C SER A 99 -7.83 9.22 21.58
N ALA A 100 -9.16 9.19 21.61
CA ALA A 100 -9.99 9.53 20.45
C ALA A 100 -9.70 10.96 19.96
N SER A 101 -9.52 11.90 20.90
CA SER A 101 -9.20 13.30 20.60
C SER A 101 -7.85 13.46 19.88
N TYR A 102 -6.81 12.74 20.32
CA TYR A 102 -5.52 12.75 19.63
C TYR A 102 -5.64 12.22 18.20
N THR A 103 -6.38 11.12 18.04
CA THR A 103 -6.63 10.48 16.73
C THR A 103 -7.33 11.44 15.77
N ILE A 104 -8.38 12.12 16.23
CA ILE A 104 -9.13 13.09 15.41
C ILE A 104 -8.24 14.28 15.04
N THR A 105 -7.56 14.91 16.00
CA THR A 105 -6.67 16.05 15.74
C THR A 105 -5.53 15.65 14.79
N TRP A 106 -4.97 14.45 14.97
CA TRP A 106 -3.96 13.89 14.08
C TRP A 106 -4.49 13.69 12.66
N MET A 107 -5.70 13.13 12.49
CA MET A 107 -6.34 12.97 11.18
C MET A 107 -6.60 14.32 10.52
N LEU A 108 -7.18 15.29 11.24
CA LEU A 108 -7.48 16.64 10.73
C LEU A 108 -6.23 17.34 10.19
N GLY A 109 -5.09 17.24 10.89
CA GLY A 109 -3.83 17.79 10.43
C GLY A 109 -3.41 17.25 9.05
N ARG A 110 -3.76 15.99 8.74
CA ARG A 110 -3.35 15.30 7.50
C ARG A 110 -4.24 15.64 6.32
N ILE A 111 -5.51 15.96 6.56
CA ILE A 111 -6.46 16.41 5.53
C ILE A 111 -5.92 17.66 4.81
N THR A 112 -5.22 18.52 5.54
CA THR A 112 -4.67 19.77 4.98
C THR A 112 -3.38 19.58 4.18
N SER A 113 -2.75 18.40 4.22
CA SER A 113 -1.44 18.15 3.59
C SER A 113 -1.44 18.39 2.08
N PRO A 114 -2.40 17.85 1.29
CA PRO A 114 -2.44 18.11 -0.15
C PRO A 114 -2.56 19.61 -0.48
N ALA A 115 -3.39 20.36 0.27
CA ALA A 115 -3.52 21.80 0.11
C ALA A 115 -2.20 22.52 0.42
N ARG A 116 -1.53 22.16 1.53
CA ARG A 116 -0.20 22.70 1.88
C ARG A 116 0.81 22.44 0.76
N ILE A 117 0.80 21.25 0.15
CA ILE A 117 1.70 20.89 -0.96
C ILE A 117 1.42 21.74 -2.21
N LEU A 118 0.14 21.98 -2.53
CA LEU A 118 -0.28 22.78 -3.70
C LEU A 118 0.17 24.24 -3.60
N PHE A 119 0.06 24.85 -2.42
CA PHE A 119 0.37 26.25 -2.19
C PHE A 119 1.78 26.50 -1.65
N SER A 120 2.59 25.46 -1.49
CA SER A 120 3.96 25.59 -0.99
C SER A 120 4.97 25.99 -2.06
N ARG A 121 6.11 26.51 -1.59
CA ARG A 121 7.28 26.80 -2.42
C ARG A 121 7.79 25.52 -3.09
N TRP A 122 8.54 25.65 -4.19
CA TRP A 122 9.06 24.49 -4.92
C TRP A 122 10.10 23.70 -4.11
N ARG A 123 10.87 24.41 -3.30
CA ARG A 123 11.82 23.87 -2.32
C ARG A 123 11.15 23.16 -1.13
N ALA A 124 9.87 23.39 -0.90
CA ALA A 124 9.14 22.73 0.17
C ALA A 124 8.71 21.32 -0.28
N PHE A 125 8.71 20.39 0.67
CA PHE A 125 8.35 18.98 0.45
C PHE A 125 9.18 18.30 -0.66
N PRO A 126 10.52 18.33 -0.60
CA PRO A 126 11.39 17.81 -1.65
C PRO A 126 11.12 16.33 -1.95
N ALA A 127 10.87 15.55 -0.90
CA ALA A 127 10.36 14.19 -0.94
C ALA A 127 9.21 13.98 -1.95
N ILE A 128 8.17 14.81 -1.85
CA ILE A 128 6.93 14.69 -2.64
C ILE A 128 7.16 15.19 -4.06
N ARG A 129 8.00 16.22 -4.25
CA ARG A 129 8.39 16.67 -5.59
C ARG A 129 9.12 15.53 -6.31
N LEU A 130 10.11 14.92 -5.67
CA LEU A 130 10.83 13.78 -6.23
C LEU A 130 9.91 12.58 -6.49
N LEU A 131 8.97 12.28 -5.58
CA LEU A 131 7.96 11.25 -5.77
C LEU A 131 7.17 11.44 -7.08
N ALA A 132 6.69 12.66 -7.33
CA ALA A 132 5.97 13.00 -8.55
C ALA A 132 6.87 12.91 -9.80
N LEU A 133 8.16 13.25 -9.70
CA LEU A 133 9.12 13.07 -10.80
C LEU A 133 9.24 11.59 -11.16
N PHE A 134 9.35 10.71 -10.16
CA PHE A 134 9.47 9.28 -10.35
C PHE A 134 8.20 8.66 -10.93
N LYS A 135 7.02 9.10 -10.46
CA LYS A 135 5.75 8.71 -11.04
C LYS A 135 5.63 9.12 -12.52
N MET A 136 6.05 10.34 -12.85
CA MET A 136 6.09 10.79 -14.24
C MET A 136 7.02 9.91 -15.11
N SER A 137 8.13 9.42 -14.53
CA SER A 137 9.12 8.61 -15.25
C SER A 137 8.64 7.26 -15.76
N GLU A 138 7.53 6.73 -15.23
CA GLU A 138 6.91 5.48 -15.70
C GLU A 138 6.34 5.64 -17.12
N HIS A 139 5.92 6.86 -17.48
CA HIS A 139 5.23 7.13 -18.74
C HIS A 139 6.01 8.10 -19.65
N TYR A 140 7.15 8.62 -19.17
CA TYR A 140 7.92 9.63 -19.90
C TYR A 140 8.86 9.00 -20.94
N PRO A 141 8.82 9.40 -22.22
CA PRO A 141 9.59 8.75 -23.30
C PRO A 141 11.11 8.81 -23.13
N LYS A 142 11.64 9.88 -22.50
CA LYS A 142 13.09 10.14 -22.38
C LYS A 142 13.53 10.24 -20.92
N PRO A 143 13.80 9.10 -20.24
CA PRO A 143 14.12 9.09 -18.81
C PRO A 143 15.38 9.91 -18.45
N GLY A 144 16.36 9.98 -19.34
CA GLY A 144 17.60 10.75 -19.11
C GLY A 144 17.37 12.24 -18.84
N HIS A 145 16.30 12.85 -19.36
CA HIS A 145 15.96 14.23 -19.03
C HIS A 145 15.51 14.38 -17.58
N LEU A 146 14.72 13.42 -17.09
CA LEU A 146 14.22 13.46 -15.72
C LEU A 146 15.34 13.16 -14.72
N GLU A 147 16.30 12.31 -15.07
CA GLU A 147 17.52 12.12 -14.27
C GLU A 147 18.34 13.41 -14.16
N LYS A 148 18.48 14.18 -15.25
CA LYS A 148 19.13 15.50 -15.20
C LYS A 148 18.35 16.45 -14.29
N LEU A 149 17.01 16.49 -14.40
CA LEU A 149 16.17 17.30 -13.52
C LEU A 149 16.27 16.88 -12.04
N GLU A 150 16.37 15.58 -11.75
CA GLU A 150 16.60 15.08 -10.39
C GLU A 150 17.91 15.65 -9.82
N ARG A 151 19.00 15.59 -10.61
CA ARG A 151 20.31 16.12 -10.20
C ARG A 151 20.24 17.63 -9.98
N PHE A 152 19.69 18.38 -10.93
CA PHE A 152 19.52 19.83 -10.80
C PHE A 152 18.67 20.20 -9.58
N TYR A 153 17.65 19.42 -9.26
CA TYR A 153 16.86 19.66 -8.05
C TYR A 153 17.66 19.46 -6.78
N ARG A 154 18.50 18.42 -6.70
CA ARG A 154 19.41 18.20 -5.57
C ARG A 154 20.45 19.32 -5.46
N ASP A 155 20.98 19.78 -6.59
CA ASP A 155 21.97 20.87 -6.62
C ASP A 155 21.34 22.22 -6.25
N PHE A 156 20.06 22.42 -6.57
CA PHE A 156 19.28 23.59 -6.16
C PHE A 156 19.05 23.67 -4.64
N GLU A 157 19.17 22.54 -3.93
CA GLU A 157 19.11 22.47 -2.46
C GLU A 157 20.44 22.80 -1.78
N ASN A 158 21.55 22.84 -2.53
CA ASN A 158 22.88 23.16 -1.98
C ASN A 158 22.90 24.59 -1.40
N TRP A 159 23.79 24.79 -0.43
CA TRP A 159 23.89 26.07 0.30
C TRP A 159 24.13 27.27 -0.62
N GLU A 160 25.04 27.12 -1.59
CA GLU A 160 25.35 28.14 -2.59
C GLU A 160 24.10 28.54 -3.40
N SER A 161 23.38 27.56 -3.93
CA SER A 161 22.14 27.76 -4.67
C SER A 161 21.03 28.39 -3.83
N ARG A 162 20.99 28.13 -2.51
CA ARG A 162 20.03 28.74 -1.59
C ARG A 162 20.28 30.22 -1.39
N ASN A 163 21.53 30.66 -1.39
CA ASN A 163 21.90 32.08 -1.31
C ASN A 163 21.49 32.82 -2.59
N LEU A 164 21.71 32.21 -3.76
CA LEU A 164 21.34 32.79 -5.05
C LEU A 164 19.83 32.80 -5.31
N HIS A 165 19.11 31.81 -4.76
CA HIS A 165 17.68 31.65 -4.94
C HIS A 165 16.95 31.55 -3.59
N PRO A 166 16.84 32.64 -2.82
CA PRO A 166 16.35 32.61 -1.45
C PRO A 166 14.87 32.23 -1.34
N LYS A 167 14.03 32.54 -2.35
CA LYS A 167 12.59 32.25 -2.27
C LYS A 167 12.29 30.77 -2.50
N GLY A 168 13.18 30.00 -3.15
CA GLY A 168 12.99 28.59 -3.46
C GLY A 168 11.72 28.32 -4.30
N SER A 169 11.33 29.29 -5.12
CA SER A 169 10.13 29.26 -5.94
C SER A 169 10.33 28.42 -7.20
N TYR A 170 9.23 28.02 -7.84
CA TYR A 170 9.30 27.32 -9.13
C TYR A 170 9.97 28.18 -10.21
N LYS A 171 9.73 29.50 -10.20
CA LYS A 171 10.31 30.44 -11.16
C LYS A 171 11.84 30.49 -11.04
N GLU A 172 12.36 30.52 -9.82
CA GLU A 172 13.81 30.48 -9.58
C GLU A 172 14.41 29.13 -9.98
N PHE A 173 13.75 28.01 -9.67
CA PHE A 173 14.24 26.70 -10.10
C PHE A 173 14.24 26.56 -11.62
N ARG A 174 13.22 27.08 -12.31
CA ARG A 174 13.16 27.13 -13.77
C ARG A 174 14.33 27.93 -14.36
N ALA A 175 14.65 29.08 -13.77
CA ALA A 175 15.79 29.89 -14.17
C ALA A 175 17.12 29.16 -13.93
N PHE A 176 17.27 28.51 -12.77
CA PHE A 176 18.43 27.68 -12.43
C PHE A 176 18.65 26.54 -13.45
N VAL A 177 17.58 25.84 -13.84
CA VAL A 177 17.64 24.81 -14.88
C VAL A 177 18.04 25.42 -16.22
N GLN A 178 17.51 26.58 -16.58
CA GLN A 178 17.87 27.26 -17.83
C GLN A 178 19.35 27.66 -17.89
N GLU A 179 19.90 28.15 -16.78
CA GLU A 179 21.32 28.55 -16.66
C GLU A 179 22.27 27.34 -16.71
N ARG A 180 21.91 26.23 -16.05
CA ARG A 180 22.75 25.03 -15.95
C ARG A 180 22.63 24.06 -17.14
N SER A 181 21.64 24.26 -18.00
CA SER A 181 21.41 23.37 -19.15
C SER A 181 22.24 23.79 -20.36
N ALA A 182 22.73 22.80 -21.10
CA ALA A 182 23.29 23.05 -22.43
C ALA A 182 22.20 23.63 -23.36
N PRO A 183 22.50 24.61 -24.24
CA PRO A 183 21.50 25.28 -25.08
C PRO A 183 20.58 24.32 -25.85
N GLN A 184 21.13 23.20 -26.33
CA GLN A 184 20.42 22.14 -27.08
C GLN A 184 19.39 21.36 -26.25
N ASP A 185 19.58 21.28 -24.93
CA ASP A 185 18.72 20.52 -24.01
C ASP A 185 17.73 21.42 -23.26
N THR A 186 18.00 22.72 -23.15
CA THR A 186 17.25 23.67 -22.33
C THR A 186 15.74 23.60 -22.57
N ASN A 187 15.28 23.76 -23.82
CA ASN A 187 13.84 23.74 -24.12
C ASN A 187 13.17 22.41 -23.74
N ARG A 188 13.88 21.29 -23.91
CA ARG A 188 13.37 19.95 -23.58
C ARG A 188 13.30 19.73 -22.07
N LEU A 189 14.30 20.20 -21.34
CA LEU A 189 14.34 20.12 -19.88
C LEU A 189 13.30 21.05 -19.24
N LEU A 190 13.08 22.24 -19.81
CA LEU A 190 12.02 23.15 -19.35
C LEU A 190 10.63 22.56 -19.60
N ALA A 191 10.38 21.94 -20.76
CA ALA A 191 9.13 21.24 -21.02
C ALA A 191 8.90 20.06 -20.05
N ALA A 192 9.95 19.26 -19.79
CA ALA A 192 9.89 18.18 -18.80
C ALA A 192 9.65 18.70 -17.38
N LEU A 193 10.23 19.86 -17.02
CA LEU A 193 10.04 20.53 -15.74
C LEU A 193 8.59 21.04 -15.58
N ASP A 194 8.01 21.60 -16.63
CA ASP A 194 6.60 22.04 -16.63
C ASP A 194 5.66 20.82 -16.48
N SER A 195 5.94 19.70 -17.16
CA SER A 195 5.22 18.44 -16.95
C SER A 195 5.36 17.93 -15.51
N TRP A 196 6.56 18.02 -14.93
CA TRP A 196 6.79 17.61 -13.54
C TRP A 196 5.98 18.44 -12.55
N LYS A 197 5.92 19.77 -12.72
CA LYS A 197 5.06 20.64 -11.91
C LYS A 197 3.59 20.28 -12.03
N MET A 198 3.13 19.93 -13.24
CA MET A 198 1.76 19.48 -13.46
C MET A 198 1.48 18.16 -12.77
N GLU A 199 2.40 17.19 -12.81
CA GLU A 199 2.24 15.91 -12.10
C GLU A 199 2.17 16.11 -10.59
N VAL A 200 3.00 17.01 -10.03
CA VAL A 200 2.94 17.39 -8.62
C VAL A 200 1.56 17.94 -8.23
N ARG A 201 1.00 18.82 -9.07
CA ARG A 201 -0.34 19.39 -8.84
C ARG A 201 -1.43 18.32 -8.98
N HIS A 202 -1.33 17.49 -10.00
CA HIS A 202 -2.27 16.40 -10.25
C HIS A 202 -2.28 15.42 -9.06
N LEU A 203 -1.12 15.01 -8.57
CA LEU A 203 -0.99 14.14 -7.40
C LEU A 203 -1.67 14.75 -6.16
N ALA A 204 -1.40 16.02 -5.88
CA ALA A 204 -2.00 16.69 -4.72
C ALA A 204 -3.52 16.92 -4.88
N LEU A 205 -3.99 17.30 -6.06
CA LEU A 205 -5.43 17.43 -6.35
C LEU A 205 -6.14 16.08 -6.31
N TYR A 206 -5.51 15.01 -6.79
CA TYR A 206 -6.04 13.65 -6.72
C TYR A 206 -6.25 13.21 -5.28
N HIS A 207 -5.23 13.39 -4.42
CA HIS A 207 -5.36 13.06 -2.99
C HIS A 207 -6.35 13.98 -2.26
N LEU A 208 -6.40 15.27 -2.61
CA LEU A 208 -7.39 16.20 -2.07
C LEU A 208 -8.81 15.76 -2.44
N GLY A 209 -9.08 15.51 -3.73
CA GLY A 209 -10.38 15.06 -4.21
C GLY A 209 -10.80 13.74 -3.58
N ARG A 210 -9.86 12.81 -3.40
CA ARG A 210 -10.12 11.53 -2.74
C ARG A 210 -10.45 11.68 -1.26
N LEU A 211 -9.74 12.54 -0.52
CA LEU A 211 -10.07 12.85 0.86
C LEU A 211 -11.43 13.55 0.95
N SER A 212 -11.67 14.58 0.13
CA SER A 212 -12.96 15.28 0.06
C SER A 212 -14.11 14.32 -0.23
N PHE A 213 -13.91 13.34 -1.12
CA PHE A 213 -14.89 12.29 -1.38
C PHE A 213 -15.18 11.44 -0.14
N LEU A 214 -14.15 10.93 0.54
CA LEU A 214 -14.33 10.13 1.76
C LEU A 214 -15.03 10.91 2.87
N PHE A 215 -14.66 12.18 3.09
CA PHE A 215 -15.34 13.04 4.05
C PHE A 215 -16.77 13.39 3.62
N GLY A 216 -17.01 13.62 2.33
CA GLY A 216 -18.33 13.87 1.78
C GLY A 216 -19.27 12.68 2.02
N VAL A 217 -18.80 11.45 1.78
CA VAL A 217 -19.56 10.22 2.08
C VAL A 217 -19.82 10.07 3.58
N GLY A 218 -18.83 10.36 4.43
CA GLY A 218 -19.00 10.35 5.87
C GLY A 218 -20.05 11.35 6.34
N ALA A 219 -19.94 12.61 5.88
CA ALA A 219 -20.87 13.68 6.21
C ALA A 219 -22.29 13.40 5.69
N ALA A 220 -22.43 12.88 4.47
CA ALA A 220 -23.72 12.48 3.90
C ALA A 220 -24.36 11.36 4.74
N THR A 221 -23.59 10.33 5.10
CA THR A 221 -24.08 9.24 5.98
C THR A 221 -24.53 9.79 7.33
N SER A 222 -23.73 10.66 7.96
CA SER A 222 -24.09 11.30 9.23
C SER A 222 -25.35 12.14 9.12
N ALA A 223 -25.50 12.94 8.06
CA ALA A 223 -26.69 13.75 7.82
C ALA A 223 -27.95 12.88 7.64
N VAL A 224 -27.85 11.81 6.86
CA VAL A 224 -28.95 10.85 6.66
C VAL A 224 -29.36 10.23 7.98
N SER A 225 -28.40 9.79 8.78
CA SER A 225 -28.70 9.22 10.08
C SER A 225 -29.30 10.26 11.03
N MET A 226 -28.82 11.50 11.05
CA MET A 226 -29.45 12.57 11.83
C MET A 226 -30.92 12.76 11.45
N VAL A 227 -31.24 12.79 10.15
CA VAL A 227 -32.63 12.90 9.66
C VAL A 227 -33.46 11.69 10.09
N VAL A 228 -32.95 10.47 9.91
CA VAL A 228 -33.64 9.24 10.34
C VAL A 228 -33.87 9.26 11.84
N GLY A 229 -32.85 9.59 12.65
CA GLY A 229 -32.95 9.69 14.09
C GLY A 229 -33.93 10.76 14.55
N TRP A 230 -33.97 11.90 13.87
CA TRP A 230 -34.89 13.01 14.16
C TRP A 230 -36.35 12.62 13.92
N HIS A 231 -36.64 11.82 12.89
CA HIS A 231 -38.01 11.47 12.50
C HIS A 231 -38.49 10.10 13.02
N ALA A 232 -37.60 9.15 13.26
CA ALA A 232 -37.95 7.78 13.64
C ALA A 232 -38.82 7.67 14.92
N PRO A 233 -38.58 8.44 16.01
CA PRO A 233 -39.40 8.34 17.22
C PRO A 233 -40.87 8.68 16.98
N ALA A 234 -41.14 9.66 16.10
CA ALA A 234 -42.49 10.06 15.73
C ALA A 234 -43.19 8.99 14.88
N TYR A 235 -42.48 8.37 13.94
CA TYR A 235 -43.02 7.28 13.12
C TYR A 235 -43.24 5.98 13.89
N LEU A 236 -42.40 5.70 14.89
CA LEU A 236 -42.48 4.49 15.72
C LEU A 236 -43.45 4.63 16.90
N GLY A 237 -44.06 5.81 17.10
CA GLY A 237 -44.99 6.05 18.20
C GLY A 237 -44.35 5.94 19.59
N LEU A 238 -43.03 6.10 19.69
CA LEU A 238 -42.27 5.82 20.92
C LEU A 238 -42.45 6.90 22.00
N LEU A 239 -42.98 8.08 21.66
CA LEU A 239 -43.08 9.21 22.60
C LEU A 239 -44.43 9.93 22.52
N PRO A 240 -44.98 10.39 23.66
CA PRO A 240 -46.25 11.10 23.73
C PRO A 240 -46.17 12.43 22.98
N ALA A 241 -47.26 12.83 22.33
CA ALA A 241 -47.34 14.00 21.45
C ALA A 241 -47.46 15.34 22.22
N THR A 242 -46.61 15.59 23.22
CA THR A 242 -46.50 16.94 23.79
C THR A 242 -45.42 17.75 23.05
N PRO A 243 -45.58 19.08 22.90
CA PRO A 243 -44.59 19.90 22.19
C PRO A 243 -43.19 19.83 22.82
N GLU A 244 -43.11 19.74 24.14
CA GLU A 244 -41.86 19.66 24.90
C GLU A 244 -41.18 18.29 24.77
N SER A 245 -41.95 17.19 24.85
CA SER A 245 -41.42 15.85 24.61
C SER A 245 -40.96 15.69 23.15
N ALA A 246 -41.61 16.37 22.19
CA ALA A 246 -41.26 16.29 20.78
C ALA A 246 -39.89 16.91 20.47
N LEU A 247 -39.51 18.02 21.12
CA LEU A 247 -38.18 18.62 20.90
C LEU A 247 -37.08 17.76 21.54
N ALA A 248 -37.29 17.29 22.78
CA ALA A 248 -36.37 16.41 23.48
C ALA A 248 -36.20 15.06 22.74
N ALA A 249 -37.30 14.48 22.26
CA ALA A 249 -37.33 13.28 21.41
C ALA A 249 -36.45 13.42 20.17
N LYS A 250 -36.64 14.52 19.46
CA LYS A 250 -35.94 14.84 18.22
C LYS A 250 -34.44 15.04 18.46
N ALA A 251 -34.08 15.78 19.51
CA ALA A 251 -32.70 15.99 19.92
C ALA A 251 -32.02 14.67 20.32
N LEU A 252 -32.70 13.83 21.12
CA LEU A 252 -32.19 12.54 21.56
C LEU A 252 -32.02 11.56 20.38
N GLY A 253 -33.00 11.53 19.46
CA GLY A 253 -32.96 10.72 18.26
C GLY A 253 -31.84 11.13 17.30
N ALA A 254 -31.62 12.43 17.09
CA ALA A 254 -30.47 12.91 16.33
C ALA A 254 -29.14 12.59 17.00
N ALA A 255 -29.03 12.77 18.33
CA ALA A 255 -27.82 12.41 19.07
C ALA A 255 -27.53 10.91 18.97
N ALA A 256 -28.53 10.05 19.15
CA ALA A 256 -28.41 8.60 19.01
C ALA A 256 -27.97 8.20 17.60
N ALA A 257 -28.49 8.86 16.56
CA ALA A 257 -28.11 8.56 15.19
C ALA A 257 -26.71 9.08 14.80
N ILE A 258 -26.29 10.22 15.35
CA ILE A 258 -24.88 10.68 15.26
C ILE A 258 -23.98 9.64 15.93
N LEU A 259 -24.33 9.19 17.14
CA LEU A 259 -23.56 8.17 17.82
C LEU A 259 -23.54 6.87 17.01
N LEU A 260 -24.66 6.39 16.49
CA LEU A 260 -24.73 5.18 15.65
C LEU A 260 -23.96 5.28 14.33
N THR A 261 -23.72 6.49 13.80
CA THR A 261 -22.88 6.68 12.61
C THR A 261 -21.41 6.83 12.93
N LEU A 262 -21.09 7.62 13.96
CA LEU A 262 -19.73 7.81 14.41
C LEU A 262 -19.18 6.57 15.09
N TRP A 263 -20.02 5.72 15.67
CA TRP A 263 -19.61 4.53 16.43
C TRP A 263 -18.94 3.46 15.55
N PRO A 264 -19.48 3.03 14.40
CA PRO A 264 -18.78 2.13 13.48
C PRO A 264 -17.50 2.75 12.91
N ILE A 265 -17.51 4.05 12.62
CA ILE A 265 -16.32 4.78 12.16
C ILE A 265 -15.26 4.81 13.27
N TYR A 266 -15.66 5.00 14.52
CA TYR A 266 -14.79 5.00 15.68
C TYR A 266 -14.29 3.59 16.00
N LEU A 267 -15.13 2.57 16.01
CA LEU A 267 -14.74 1.17 16.28
C LEU A 267 -13.83 0.63 15.19
N GLY A 268 -14.24 0.74 13.92
CA GLY A 268 -13.42 0.33 12.79
C GLY A 268 -12.18 1.20 12.69
N GLY A 269 -12.33 2.51 12.75
CA GLY A 269 -11.22 3.45 12.71
C GLY A 269 -10.22 3.22 13.83
N ARG A 270 -10.65 2.94 15.06
CA ARG A 270 -9.75 2.74 16.20
C ARG A 270 -8.76 1.60 15.95
N THR A 271 -9.21 0.44 15.51
CA THR A 271 -8.29 -0.70 15.30
C THR A 271 -7.32 -0.41 14.14
N TYR A 272 -7.81 0.15 13.03
CA TYR A 272 -6.95 0.36 11.85
C TYR A 272 -6.09 1.63 11.91
N VAL A 273 -6.63 2.72 12.42
CA VAL A 273 -5.94 4.02 12.50
C VAL A 273 -4.86 3.98 13.57
N TYR A 274 -5.01 3.21 14.65
CA TYR A 274 -4.00 3.15 15.70
C TYR A 274 -2.68 2.55 15.20
N ASP A 275 -2.75 1.46 14.44
CA ASP A 275 -1.57 0.87 13.80
C ASP A 275 -0.92 1.83 12.82
N VAL A 276 -1.72 2.54 12.01
CA VAL A 276 -1.22 3.55 11.07
C VAL A 276 -0.56 4.72 11.82
N ILE A 277 -1.16 5.23 12.89
CA ILE A 277 -0.58 6.30 13.72
C ILE A 277 0.74 5.82 14.33
N SER A 278 0.74 4.64 14.95
CA SER A 278 1.95 4.07 15.56
C SER A 278 3.07 3.89 14.55
N TRP A 279 2.75 3.48 13.32
CA TRP A 279 3.72 3.33 12.26
C TRP A 279 4.28 4.66 11.72
N THR A 280 3.46 5.70 11.72
CA THR A 280 3.75 6.98 11.03
C THR A 280 4.36 8.04 11.93
N LEU A 281 4.44 7.80 13.24
CA LEU A 281 5.09 8.70 14.18
C LEU A 281 6.62 8.54 14.14
N GLU A 282 7.32 9.61 13.74
CA GLU A 282 8.79 9.60 13.58
C GLU A 282 9.57 10.06 14.83
N SER A 283 8.90 10.67 15.82
CA SER A 283 9.59 11.23 16.98
C SER A 283 10.01 10.16 17.97
N GLU A 284 11.33 9.99 18.13
CA GLU A 284 11.96 9.05 19.09
C GLU A 284 11.54 9.29 20.55
N ARG A 285 11.05 10.50 20.87
CA ARG A 285 10.54 10.84 22.22
C ARG A 285 9.19 10.19 22.54
N LYS A 286 8.48 9.68 21.54
CA LYS A 286 7.14 9.12 21.69
C LYS A 286 7.24 7.62 21.93
N ARG A 287 6.49 7.09 22.90
CA ARG A 287 6.40 5.63 23.19
C ARG A 287 6.04 4.80 21.95
N GLN A 288 5.35 5.41 20.99
CA GLN A 288 4.93 4.81 19.74
C GLN A 288 6.10 4.51 18.80
N PHE A 289 7.13 5.36 18.78
CA PHE A 289 8.36 5.07 18.03
C PHE A 289 9.03 3.80 18.56
N ALA A 290 9.06 3.63 19.88
CA ALA A 290 9.57 2.39 20.48
C ALA A 290 8.73 1.16 20.09
N SER A 291 7.42 1.31 19.93
CA SER A 291 6.54 0.24 19.43
C SER A 291 6.88 -0.18 18.00
N ARG A 292 7.00 0.79 17.08
CA ARG A 292 7.47 0.54 15.71
C ARG A 292 8.86 -0.10 15.70
N ASP A 293 9.78 0.40 16.52
CA ASP A 293 11.14 -0.15 16.59
C ASP A 293 11.16 -1.61 17.08
N ARG A 294 10.33 -1.98 18.06
CA ARG A 294 10.15 -3.38 18.48
C ARG A 294 9.59 -4.25 17.36
N VAL A 295 8.52 -3.82 16.70
CA VAL A 295 7.92 -4.53 15.55
C VAL A 295 8.96 -4.76 14.44
N VAL A 296 9.74 -3.74 14.12
CA VAL A 296 10.80 -3.82 13.10
C VAL A 296 11.93 -4.73 13.56
N LYS A 297 12.38 -4.63 14.81
CA LYS A 297 13.44 -5.51 15.37
C LYS A 297 13.03 -6.97 15.39
N TYR A 298 11.80 -7.27 15.81
CA TYR A 298 11.21 -8.61 15.74
C TYR A 298 11.26 -9.15 14.30
N SER A 299 10.76 -8.35 13.35
CA SER A 299 10.74 -8.69 11.93
C SER A 299 12.14 -8.91 11.34
N GLN A 300 13.11 -8.07 11.73
CA GLN A 300 14.51 -8.23 11.36
C GLN A 300 15.11 -9.51 11.94
N GLY A 301 14.79 -9.82 13.20
CA GLY A 301 15.20 -11.05 13.87
C GLY A 301 14.71 -12.28 13.10
N LEU A 302 13.44 -12.30 12.70
CA LEU A 302 12.86 -13.39 11.91
C LEU A 302 13.52 -13.52 10.52
N ILE A 303 13.67 -12.42 9.78
CA ILE A 303 14.36 -12.43 8.47
C ILE A 303 15.77 -12.98 8.61
N ARG A 304 16.52 -12.48 9.59
CA ARG A 304 17.89 -12.92 9.87
C ARG A 304 17.95 -14.40 10.20
N LYS A 305 17.10 -14.85 11.12
CA LYS A 305 17.02 -16.24 11.58
C LYS A 305 16.79 -17.21 10.42
N ILE A 306 15.84 -16.88 9.54
CA ILE A 306 15.52 -17.74 8.39
C ILE A 306 16.62 -17.67 7.33
N ALA A 307 17.16 -16.49 7.04
CA ALA A 307 18.22 -16.32 6.05
C ALA A 307 19.56 -16.93 6.47
N SER A 308 19.92 -16.86 7.75
CA SER A 308 21.13 -17.51 8.27
C SER A 308 21.00 -19.04 8.33
N HIS A 309 19.79 -19.60 8.25
CA HIS A 309 19.59 -21.04 8.37
C HIS A 309 20.33 -21.82 7.26
N PRO A 310 21.25 -22.74 7.58
CA PRO A 310 22.11 -23.40 6.59
C PRO A 310 21.36 -24.19 5.51
N ARG A 311 20.21 -24.79 5.87
CA ARG A 311 19.38 -25.60 4.96
C ARG A 311 18.30 -24.80 4.23
N CYS A 312 18.25 -23.48 4.43
CA CYS A 312 17.34 -22.60 3.69
C CYS A 312 18.04 -22.14 2.41
N ASP A 313 17.50 -22.56 1.26
CA ASP A 313 18.11 -22.29 -0.05
C ASP A 313 17.63 -20.95 -0.62
N ASN A 314 16.32 -20.69 -0.54
CA ASN A 314 15.66 -19.55 -1.15
C ASN A 314 14.57 -19.00 -0.24
N ILE A 315 14.39 -17.68 -0.24
CA ILE A 315 13.40 -16.97 0.56
C ILE A 315 12.52 -16.11 -0.34
N THR A 316 11.21 -16.27 -0.19
CA THR A 316 10.21 -15.36 -0.74
C THR A 316 9.55 -14.59 0.41
N ILE A 317 9.53 -13.27 0.33
CA ILE A 317 8.77 -12.45 1.29
C ILE A 317 7.45 -12.09 0.65
N VAL A 318 6.34 -12.38 1.33
CA VAL A 318 4.99 -11.97 0.93
C VAL A 318 4.44 -11.09 2.03
N SER A 319 3.95 -9.91 1.67
CA SER A 319 3.50 -8.92 2.64
C SER A 319 2.23 -8.26 2.16
N HIS A 320 1.28 -8.04 3.06
CA HIS A 320 -0.01 -7.41 2.74
C HIS A 320 -0.22 -6.15 3.57
N SER A 321 -0.79 -5.10 2.95
CA SER A 321 -1.13 -3.85 3.62
C SER A 321 0.06 -3.27 4.41
N LEU A 322 -0.12 -2.86 5.67
CA LEU A 322 0.95 -2.36 6.55
C LEU A 322 2.12 -3.35 6.74
N GLY A 323 1.85 -4.66 6.65
CA GLY A 323 2.89 -5.69 6.63
C GLY A 323 3.93 -5.45 5.55
N SER A 324 3.55 -4.81 4.42
CA SER A 324 4.49 -4.41 3.37
C SER A 324 5.48 -3.35 3.84
N CYS A 325 5.03 -2.38 4.62
CA CYS A 325 5.89 -1.35 5.19
C CYS A 325 6.85 -1.95 6.22
N ILE A 326 6.34 -2.84 7.07
CA ILE A 326 7.13 -3.56 8.08
C ILE A 326 8.21 -4.41 7.42
N ALA A 327 7.81 -5.26 6.47
CA ALA A 327 8.72 -6.14 5.73
C ALA A 327 9.83 -5.35 5.02
N THR A 328 9.45 -4.26 4.33
CA THR A 328 10.39 -3.44 3.57
C THR A 328 11.36 -2.70 4.51
N GLU A 329 10.88 -2.12 5.60
CA GLU A 329 11.73 -1.45 6.58
C GLU A 329 12.69 -2.44 7.26
N ALA A 330 12.17 -3.58 7.73
CA ALA A 330 12.98 -4.61 8.38
C ALA A 330 14.06 -5.15 7.45
N LEU A 331 13.68 -5.50 6.21
CA LEU A 331 14.61 -6.01 5.21
C LEU A 331 15.73 -5.01 4.90
N LEU A 332 15.39 -3.74 4.71
CA LEU A 332 16.37 -2.72 4.36
C LEU A 332 17.27 -2.34 5.54
N LYS A 333 16.75 -2.33 6.78
CA LYS A 333 17.61 -2.20 7.97
C LYS A 333 18.56 -3.41 8.11
N GLU A 334 18.11 -4.61 7.78
CA GLU A 334 19.00 -5.78 7.71
C GLU A 334 20.03 -5.64 6.58
N GLY A 335 19.66 -5.03 5.45
CA GLY A 335 20.59 -4.67 4.37
C GLY A 335 21.69 -3.70 4.81
N VAL A 336 21.37 -2.71 5.66
CA VAL A 336 22.39 -1.83 6.28
C VAL A 336 23.36 -2.63 7.14
N ARG A 337 22.84 -3.52 7.99
CA ARG A 337 23.65 -4.40 8.83
C ARG A 337 24.54 -5.31 8.00
N GLU A 338 23.99 -5.95 6.97
CA GLU A 338 24.75 -6.85 6.09
C GLU A 338 25.85 -6.10 5.35
N LYS A 339 25.59 -4.87 4.88
CA LYS A 339 26.61 -4.01 4.28
C LYS A 339 27.75 -3.70 5.26
N ALA A 340 27.44 -3.49 6.54
CA ALA A 340 28.45 -3.30 7.58
C ALA A 340 29.26 -4.57 7.86
N ILE A 341 28.59 -5.72 7.99
CA ILE A 341 29.24 -7.04 8.20
C ILE A 341 30.15 -7.39 7.02
N ARG A 342 29.72 -7.12 5.78
CA ARG A 342 30.52 -7.37 4.58
C ARG A 342 31.81 -6.55 4.59
N ARG A 343 31.76 -5.29 5.04
CA ARG A 343 32.95 -4.43 5.18
C ARG A 343 33.94 -4.97 6.22
N SER A 344 33.47 -5.70 7.22
CA SER A 344 34.32 -6.40 8.19
C SER A 344 34.68 -7.83 7.77
N GLY A 345 34.42 -8.24 6.53
CA GLY A 345 34.75 -9.59 6.02
C GLY A 345 33.84 -10.71 6.53
N GLY A 346 32.70 -10.38 7.14
CA GLY A 346 31.76 -11.37 7.66
C GLY A 346 30.84 -11.96 6.59
N GLN A 347 30.28 -13.13 6.88
CA GLN A 347 29.36 -13.83 5.99
C GLN A 347 28.02 -13.11 5.87
N THR A 348 27.52 -13.03 4.63
CA THR A 348 26.24 -12.40 4.29
C THR A 348 25.21 -13.43 3.85
N PHE A 349 23.92 -13.20 4.12
CA PHE A 349 22.87 -14.21 3.93
C PHE A 349 21.63 -13.69 3.19
N LEU A 350 21.44 -12.38 3.05
CA LEU A 350 20.29 -11.81 2.35
C LEU A 350 20.26 -12.14 0.85
N GLY A 351 21.39 -12.62 0.28
CA GLY A 351 21.44 -13.15 -1.08
C GLY A 351 20.49 -14.32 -1.35
N LYS A 352 19.98 -14.99 -0.30
CA LYS A 352 18.95 -16.04 -0.41
C LYS A 352 17.55 -15.51 -0.71
N ILE A 353 17.31 -14.20 -0.55
CA ILE A 353 16.00 -13.60 -0.79
C ILE A 353 15.81 -13.39 -2.29
N CYS A 354 14.92 -14.16 -2.90
CA CYS A 354 14.73 -14.15 -4.35
C CYS A 354 13.71 -13.10 -4.79
N SER A 355 12.65 -12.90 -4.01
CA SER A 355 11.56 -11.97 -4.36
C SER A 355 10.87 -11.43 -3.13
N VAL A 356 10.41 -10.18 -3.23
CA VAL A 356 9.61 -9.52 -2.21
C VAL A 356 8.29 -9.06 -2.86
N PHE A 357 7.17 -9.60 -2.39
CA PHE A 357 5.84 -9.20 -2.84
C PHE A 357 5.23 -8.25 -1.80
N THR A 358 4.94 -7.01 -2.23
CA THR A 358 4.23 -6.02 -1.41
C THR A 358 2.84 -5.82 -1.97
N VAL A 359 1.84 -6.34 -1.27
CA VAL A 359 0.46 -6.46 -1.76
C VAL A 359 -0.42 -5.43 -1.05
N GLY A 360 -1.05 -4.54 -1.82
CA GLY A 360 -1.87 -3.48 -1.24
C GLY A 360 -1.07 -2.49 -0.37
N SER A 361 0.21 -2.24 -0.71
CA SER A 361 1.13 -1.51 0.17
C SER A 361 0.77 -0.03 0.33
N PRO A 362 0.62 0.48 1.58
CA PRO A 362 0.41 1.91 1.84
C PRO A 362 1.70 2.72 1.89
N LEU A 363 2.86 2.16 1.54
CA LEU A 363 4.17 2.80 1.77
C LEU A 363 4.25 4.22 1.17
N ASP A 364 3.79 4.39 -0.07
CA ASP A 364 3.79 5.68 -0.76
C ASP A 364 2.76 6.67 -0.21
N LEU A 365 1.56 6.19 0.18
CA LEU A 365 0.56 7.04 0.83
C LEU A 365 1.05 7.48 2.21
N ILE A 366 1.70 6.58 2.94
CA ILE A 366 2.26 6.88 4.24
C ILE A 366 3.31 7.97 4.11
N PHE A 367 4.18 7.83 3.13
CA PHE A 367 5.17 8.83 2.81
C PHE A 367 4.53 10.18 2.43
N PHE A 368 3.52 10.16 1.56
CA PHE A 368 2.84 11.37 1.08
C PHE A 368 2.12 12.13 2.20
N PHE A 369 1.36 11.42 3.04
CA PHE A 369 0.56 12.06 4.09
C PHE A 369 1.35 12.33 5.38
N PHE A 370 2.28 11.45 5.74
CA PHE A 370 2.86 11.44 7.09
C PHE A 370 4.32 11.91 7.17
N GLN A 371 5.12 11.70 6.12
CA GLN A 371 6.57 12.01 6.13
C GLN A 371 6.91 13.32 5.37
N ALA A 372 5.91 14.19 5.22
CA ALA A 372 6.02 15.49 4.59
C ALA A 372 6.60 16.53 5.57
N ASP A 373 7.76 16.27 6.15
CA ASP A 373 8.35 17.17 7.13
C ASP A 373 8.91 18.43 6.47
N GLN A 374 8.57 19.58 7.04
CA GLN A 374 9.20 20.86 6.75
C GLN A 374 10.11 21.22 7.91
N THR A 375 11.42 21.19 7.69
CA THR A 375 12.37 21.77 8.63
C THR A 375 13.18 22.89 7.97
N PHE A 376 13.54 23.89 8.76
CA PHE A 376 14.43 24.97 8.32
C PHE A 376 15.83 24.45 7.96
N SER A 377 16.31 23.42 8.67
CA SER A 377 17.63 22.86 8.48
C SER A 377 17.71 22.03 7.19
N HIS A 378 18.37 22.59 6.18
CA HIS A 378 18.67 21.86 4.93
C HIS A 378 19.50 20.60 5.19
N ARG A 379 20.42 20.64 6.18
CA ARG A 379 21.22 19.48 6.59
C ARG A 379 20.35 18.40 7.18
N TYR A 380 19.37 18.75 8.00
CA TYR A 380 18.40 17.78 8.51
C TYR A 380 17.63 17.15 7.35
N ASN A 381 17.07 17.95 6.43
CA ASN A 381 16.34 17.39 5.29
C ASN A 381 17.23 16.45 4.46
N ARG A 382 18.50 16.80 4.24
CA ARG A 382 19.48 15.93 3.57
C ARG A 382 19.75 14.64 4.34
N ILE A 383 20.00 14.72 5.64
CA ILE A 383 20.23 13.54 6.49
C ILE A 383 18.99 12.65 6.53
N THR A 384 17.80 13.22 6.62
CA THR A 384 16.53 12.49 6.61
C THR A 384 16.31 11.78 5.27
N GLU A 385 16.56 12.45 4.14
CA GLU A 385 16.60 11.82 2.82
C GLU A 385 17.70 10.75 2.70
N GLU A 386 18.84 10.93 3.38
CA GLU A 386 19.95 9.97 3.41
C GLU A 386 19.65 8.74 4.29
N ARG A 387 18.86 8.91 5.36
CA ARG A 387 18.37 7.83 6.23
C ARG A 387 17.21 7.05 5.61
N ARG A 388 16.58 7.56 4.55
CA ARG A 388 15.49 6.85 3.89
C ARG A 388 15.91 5.48 3.37
N LEU A 389 14.98 4.56 3.54
CA LEU A 389 15.02 3.21 3.02
C LEU A 389 15.43 3.19 1.54
N SER A 390 16.57 2.56 1.25
CA SER A 390 17.16 2.54 -0.08
C SER A 390 17.31 1.14 -0.63
N ILE A 391 16.71 0.92 -1.80
CA ILE A 391 16.86 -0.29 -2.63
C ILE A 391 18.25 -0.37 -3.33
N THR A 392 19.22 0.43 -2.90
CA THR A 392 20.66 0.23 -3.19
C THR A 392 21.33 -0.70 -2.18
N LEU A 393 20.65 -0.99 -1.07
CA LEU A 393 21.13 -1.90 -0.04
C LEU A 393 20.83 -3.36 -0.44
N PRO A 394 21.61 -4.33 0.08
CA PRO A 394 21.25 -5.74 -0.02
C PRO A 394 19.82 -6.00 0.48
N PRO A 395 19.08 -6.92 -0.14
CA PRO A 395 19.49 -7.78 -1.26
C PRO A 395 19.25 -7.15 -2.66
N PHE A 396 18.71 -5.93 -2.73
CA PHE A 396 18.34 -5.25 -3.97
C PHE A 396 19.52 -4.59 -4.71
N GLY A 397 20.60 -4.30 -4.00
CA GLY A 397 21.88 -3.89 -4.55
C GLY A 397 23.01 -4.75 -3.99
N GLN A 398 23.94 -5.14 -4.85
CA GLN A 398 25.14 -5.90 -4.49
C GLN A 398 26.34 -5.34 -5.25
N ASP A 399 27.42 -5.05 -4.52
CA ASP A 399 28.74 -4.66 -5.06
C ASP A 399 28.70 -3.51 -6.08
N GLY A 400 27.85 -2.52 -5.83
CA GLY A 400 27.68 -1.34 -6.69
C GLY A 400 26.75 -1.54 -7.89
N GLY A 401 26.23 -2.76 -8.09
CA GLY A 401 25.27 -3.11 -9.15
C GLY A 401 23.87 -3.45 -8.64
N ALA A 402 22.96 -3.69 -9.59
CA ALA A 402 21.61 -4.17 -9.29
C ALA A 402 21.63 -5.61 -8.79
N GLY A 403 20.96 -5.86 -7.66
CA GLY A 403 20.77 -7.20 -7.11
C GLY A 403 19.80 -8.03 -7.94
N ARG A 404 19.83 -9.35 -7.70
CA ARG A 404 18.91 -10.31 -8.32
C ARG A 404 17.48 -10.19 -7.78
N THR A 405 17.35 -9.79 -6.52
CA THR A 405 16.06 -9.64 -5.83
C THR A 405 15.27 -8.48 -6.39
N LYS A 406 13.97 -8.71 -6.63
CA LYS A 406 13.02 -7.69 -7.09
C LYS A 406 11.90 -7.52 -6.07
N ILE A 407 11.39 -6.28 -5.97
CA ILE A 407 10.15 -5.96 -5.29
C ILE A 407 9.03 -5.97 -6.32
N TYR A 408 8.07 -6.87 -6.16
CA TYR A 408 6.82 -6.89 -6.90
C TYR A 408 5.79 -6.13 -6.09
N ASN A 409 5.59 -4.86 -6.42
CA ASN A 409 4.59 -4.02 -5.75
C ASN A 409 3.25 -4.15 -6.45
N VAL A 410 2.31 -4.79 -5.78
CA VAL A 410 1.00 -5.16 -6.31
C VAL A 410 -0.03 -4.22 -5.73
N TRP A 411 -0.70 -3.47 -6.58
CA TRP A 411 -1.60 -2.39 -6.18
C TRP A 411 -2.82 -2.33 -7.09
N SER A 412 -3.84 -1.58 -6.68
CA SER A 412 -5.06 -1.35 -7.46
C SER A 412 -5.51 0.09 -7.34
N ARG A 413 -5.95 0.69 -8.45
CA ARG A 413 -6.57 2.03 -8.44
C ARG A 413 -7.86 2.13 -7.63
N PHE A 414 -8.50 0.99 -7.35
CA PHE A 414 -9.71 0.91 -6.53
C PHE A 414 -9.42 0.72 -5.06
N ASP A 415 -8.21 0.29 -4.71
CA ASP A 415 -7.79 0.15 -3.33
C ASP A 415 -7.37 1.53 -2.78
N PRO A 416 -8.06 2.05 -1.76
CA PRO A 416 -7.71 3.33 -1.17
C PRO A 416 -6.37 3.28 -0.41
N ILE A 417 -5.90 2.13 0.02
CA ILE A 417 -4.72 2.03 0.87
C ILE A 417 -3.46 1.87 0.02
N SER A 418 -3.56 1.27 -1.16
CA SER A 418 -2.40 1.00 -2.03
C SER A 418 -2.08 2.10 -3.04
N SER A 419 -0.84 2.06 -3.55
CA SER A 419 -0.42 2.83 -4.74
C SER A 419 0.80 2.20 -5.40
N SER A 420 1.14 2.65 -6.61
CA SER A 420 2.44 2.40 -7.23
C SER A 420 3.56 2.82 -6.27
N MET A 421 4.60 2.00 -6.11
CA MET A 421 5.67 2.24 -5.14
C MET A 421 6.78 3.10 -5.76
N GLN A 422 6.92 4.32 -5.24
CA GLN A 422 7.88 5.32 -5.66
C GLN A 422 8.61 5.99 -4.48
N ALA A 423 8.25 5.73 -3.23
CA ALA A 423 8.89 6.38 -2.08
C ALA A 423 10.25 5.76 -1.68
N LEU A 424 10.58 4.54 -2.11
CA LEU A 424 11.88 3.91 -1.79
C LEU A 424 13.04 4.59 -2.52
N ARG A 425 14.08 5.01 -1.78
CA ARG A 425 15.17 5.84 -2.33
C ARG A 425 16.05 5.07 -3.31
N LYS A 426 16.14 5.57 -4.55
CA LYS A 426 17.15 5.19 -5.56
C LYS A 426 17.21 6.24 -6.67
N ARG A 427 18.30 6.28 -7.44
CA ARG A 427 18.38 7.05 -8.69
C ARG A 427 17.34 6.53 -9.67
N MET A 428 16.83 7.40 -10.54
CA MET A 428 15.75 7.04 -11.45
C MET A 428 16.08 5.84 -12.37
N SER A 429 17.28 5.81 -12.95
CA SER A 429 17.77 4.71 -13.81
C SER A 429 17.71 3.36 -13.09
N GLU A 430 18.14 3.36 -11.84
CA GLU A 430 18.33 2.18 -11.02
C GLU A 430 17.01 1.60 -10.45
N ARG A 431 15.91 2.36 -10.40
CA ARG A 431 14.61 1.90 -9.84
C ARG A 431 13.93 0.84 -10.70
N ARG A 432 14.01 1.02 -12.03
CA ARG A 432 13.36 0.15 -13.02
C ARG A 432 13.80 -1.31 -12.88
N ASP A 433 15.03 -1.50 -12.43
CA ASP A 433 15.58 -2.83 -12.22
C ASP A 433 15.22 -3.43 -10.87
N ALA A 434 14.70 -2.68 -9.89
CA ALA A 434 14.50 -3.19 -8.52
C ALA A 434 13.03 -3.29 -8.11
N ILE A 435 12.16 -2.43 -8.65
CA ILE A 435 10.73 -2.40 -8.33
C ILE A 435 9.93 -2.61 -9.60
N ILE A 436 9.03 -3.60 -9.55
CA ILE A 436 8.05 -3.91 -10.60
C ILE A 436 6.68 -3.55 -10.02
N ASN A 437 6.10 -2.44 -10.50
CA ASN A 437 4.75 -2.04 -10.13
C ASN A 437 3.72 -2.83 -10.96
N LEU A 438 2.96 -3.69 -10.30
CA LEU A 438 1.91 -4.52 -10.86
C LEU A 438 0.53 -3.95 -10.50
N GLU A 439 -0.16 -3.34 -11.45
CA GLU A 439 -1.54 -2.92 -11.25
C GLU A 439 -2.50 -4.09 -11.54
N VAL A 440 -3.16 -4.62 -10.50
CA VAL A 440 -4.09 -5.76 -10.63
C VAL A 440 -5.53 -5.34 -10.37
N LEU A 441 -6.46 -6.26 -10.64
CA LEU A 441 -7.88 -6.10 -10.33
C LEU A 441 -8.31 -7.11 -9.26
N PRO A 442 -8.16 -6.78 -7.96
CA PRO A 442 -8.61 -7.64 -6.87
C PRO A 442 -10.09 -7.98 -7.00
N ALA A 443 -10.50 -9.13 -6.44
CA ALA A 443 -11.90 -9.53 -6.50
C ALA A 443 -12.82 -8.46 -5.87
N LEU A 444 -14.01 -8.31 -6.43
CA LEU A 444 -15.02 -7.32 -6.00
C LEU A 444 -14.62 -5.85 -6.24
N SER A 445 -13.57 -5.56 -7.02
CA SER A 445 -13.33 -4.22 -7.55
C SER A 445 -14.53 -3.73 -8.38
N PRO A 446 -15.04 -2.50 -8.19
CA PRO A 446 -14.33 -1.35 -7.62
C PRO A 446 -14.68 -1.01 -6.16
N TRP A 447 -15.20 -1.96 -5.36
CA TRP A 447 -15.49 -1.71 -3.94
C TRP A 447 -14.22 -1.45 -3.13
N PRO A 448 -14.01 -0.27 -2.53
CA PRO A 448 -12.70 0.14 -2.02
C PRO A 448 -12.09 -0.79 -0.95
N ILE A 449 -12.87 -1.10 0.09
CA ILE A 449 -12.40 -1.95 1.20
C ILE A 449 -12.20 -3.39 0.73
N ARG A 450 -13.12 -3.92 -0.08
CA ARG A 450 -13.03 -5.28 -0.60
C ARG A 450 -11.84 -5.45 -1.55
N ALA A 451 -11.58 -4.45 -2.39
CA ALA A 451 -10.42 -4.43 -3.27
C ALA A 451 -9.10 -4.50 -2.47
N HIS A 452 -9.06 -3.91 -1.27
CA HIS A 452 -7.88 -4.00 -0.41
C HIS A 452 -7.65 -5.39 0.19
N THR A 453 -8.72 -6.11 0.54
CA THR A 453 -8.61 -7.38 1.26
C THR A 453 -8.53 -8.60 0.34
N SER A 454 -8.87 -8.46 -0.94
CA SER A 454 -9.07 -9.58 -1.87
C SER A 454 -7.95 -9.78 -2.89
N TYR A 455 -6.77 -9.19 -2.69
CA TYR A 455 -5.67 -9.30 -3.66
C TYR A 455 -5.28 -10.74 -3.98
N PHE A 456 -5.25 -11.63 -2.98
CA PHE A 456 -4.84 -13.01 -3.20
C PHE A 456 -5.80 -13.82 -4.09
N ALA A 457 -7.00 -13.28 -4.38
CA ALA A 457 -7.91 -13.82 -5.39
C ALA A 457 -7.51 -13.47 -6.84
N ASP A 458 -6.55 -12.55 -7.03
CA ASP A 458 -6.07 -12.18 -8.35
C ASP A 458 -5.15 -13.25 -8.95
N VAL A 459 -5.46 -13.66 -10.17
CA VAL A 459 -4.74 -14.74 -10.87
C VAL A 459 -3.31 -14.36 -11.22
N ASN A 460 -3.05 -13.10 -11.59
CA ASN A 460 -1.72 -12.63 -11.98
C ASN A 460 -0.82 -12.57 -10.75
N LEU A 461 -1.31 -12.00 -9.64
CA LEU A 461 -0.60 -12.00 -8.36
C LEU A 461 -0.30 -13.42 -7.88
N MET A 462 -1.32 -14.27 -7.78
CA MET A 462 -1.14 -15.60 -7.22
C MET A 462 -0.23 -16.46 -8.10
N SER A 463 -0.29 -16.30 -9.44
CA SER A 463 0.65 -16.96 -10.34
C SER A 463 2.11 -16.56 -10.08
N ALA A 464 2.37 -15.28 -9.84
CA ALA A 464 3.71 -14.77 -9.58
C ALA A 464 4.25 -15.25 -8.22
N ILE A 465 3.42 -15.20 -7.18
CA ILE A 465 3.78 -15.74 -5.85
C ILE A 465 4.03 -17.25 -5.96
N TYR A 466 3.11 -17.98 -6.58
CA TYR A 466 3.20 -19.43 -6.75
C TYR A 466 4.48 -19.83 -7.50
N ALA A 467 4.80 -19.13 -8.58
CA ALA A 467 6.03 -19.36 -9.33
C ALA A 467 7.28 -19.18 -8.46
N SER A 468 7.35 -18.06 -7.71
CA SER A 468 8.49 -17.79 -6.84
C SER A 468 8.65 -18.86 -5.75
N VAL A 469 7.56 -19.18 -5.04
CA VAL A 469 7.56 -20.16 -3.94
C VAL A 469 7.89 -21.57 -4.45
N MET A 470 7.34 -21.96 -5.60
CA MET A 470 7.60 -23.26 -6.21
C MET A 470 8.97 -23.35 -6.89
N GLY A 471 9.68 -22.23 -7.05
CA GLY A 471 10.99 -22.18 -7.70
C GLY A 471 10.94 -22.28 -9.22
N THR A 472 9.87 -21.76 -9.83
CA THR A 472 9.77 -21.56 -11.27
C THR A 472 9.97 -20.08 -11.60
N GLN A 473 10.15 -19.77 -12.90
CA GLN A 473 10.35 -18.40 -13.33
C GLN A 473 9.05 -17.60 -13.19
N ILE A 474 9.12 -16.44 -12.53
CA ILE A 474 8.01 -15.49 -12.45
C ILE A 474 7.72 -14.96 -13.87
N ARG A 475 6.52 -15.22 -14.38
CA ARG A 475 6.05 -14.75 -15.68
C ARG A 475 4.81 -13.90 -15.47
N VAL A 476 4.98 -12.59 -15.63
CA VAL A 476 3.88 -11.63 -15.59
C VAL A 476 3.86 -10.89 -16.91
N ASP A 477 2.74 -10.99 -17.62
CA ASP A 477 2.53 -10.30 -18.89
C ASP A 477 2.14 -8.83 -18.63
N MET A 478 3.16 -8.03 -18.32
CA MET A 478 3.01 -6.60 -18.03
C MET A 478 2.36 -5.82 -19.19
N PRO A 479 2.74 -6.02 -20.47
CA PRO A 479 2.09 -5.34 -21.59
C PRO A 479 0.58 -5.64 -21.67
N LYS A 480 0.19 -6.91 -21.52
CA LYS A 480 -1.22 -7.31 -21.55
C LYS A 480 -2.02 -6.72 -20.40
N LEU A 481 -1.45 -6.72 -19.19
CA LEU A 481 -2.08 -6.11 -18.02
C LEU A 481 -2.23 -4.58 -18.18
N ALA A 482 -1.18 -3.91 -18.66
CA ALA A 482 -1.19 -2.48 -18.89
C ALA A 482 -2.23 -2.08 -19.97
N SER A 483 -2.32 -2.82 -21.08
CA SER A 483 -3.34 -2.58 -22.11
C SER A 483 -4.75 -2.78 -21.55
N PHE A 484 -5.00 -3.87 -20.80
CA PHE A 484 -6.30 -4.05 -20.14
C PHE A 484 -6.64 -2.87 -19.24
N MET A 485 -5.73 -2.46 -18.34
CA MET A 485 -5.99 -1.40 -17.37
C MET A 485 -6.14 0.00 -18.00
N LYS A 486 -5.56 0.21 -19.18
CA LYS A 486 -5.65 1.46 -19.94
C LYS A 486 -6.90 1.53 -20.83
N ASP A 487 -7.20 0.44 -21.53
CA ASP A 487 -8.15 0.45 -22.64
C ASP A 487 -9.55 -0.04 -22.24
N HIS A 488 -9.72 -0.64 -21.06
CA HIS A 488 -11.01 -1.18 -20.62
C HIS A 488 -12.06 -0.09 -20.42
N ARG A 489 -13.21 -0.26 -21.08
CA ARG A 489 -14.32 0.73 -21.13
C ARG A 489 -14.72 1.24 -19.74
N VAL A 490 -14.99 0.35 -18.79
CA VAL A 490 -15.45 0.71 -17.43
C VAL A 490 -14.39 1.50 -16.66
N LEU A 491 -13.10 1.28 -16.94
CA LEU A 491 -11.99 1.98 -16.28
C LEU A 491 -11.79 3.39 -16.87
N ARG A 492 -12.01 3.54 -18.18
CA ARG A 492 -11.97 4.83 -18.86
C ARG A 492 -13.19 5.70 -18.53
N ASP A 493 -14.28 5.06 -18.13
CA ASP A 493 -15.56 5.73 -18.03
C ASP A 493 -15.65 6.66 -16.80
N HIS A 494 -15.42 7.95 -17.04
CA HIS A 494 -15.67 9.00 -16.05
C HIS A 494 -17.13 9.05 -15.58
N HIS A 495 -18.07 8.37 -16.27
CA HIS A 495 -19.45 8.26 -15.82
C HIS A 495 -19.58 7.59 -14.45
N LEU A 496 -18.67 6.69 -14.03
CA LEU A 496 -18.74 6.11 -12.69
C LEU A 496 -18.47 7.16 -11.61
N ALA A 497 -17.48 8.03 -11.83
CA ALA A 497 -17.18 9.15 -10.94
C ALA A 497 -18.28 10.22 -10.97
N LYS A 498 -18.80 10.55 -12.17
CA LYS A 498 -19.90 11.52 -12.33
C LYS A 498 -21.21 11.03 -11.72
N ALA A 499 -21.54 9.75 -11.87
CA ALA A 499 -22.77 9.15 -11.34
C ALA A 499 -22.80 9.11 -9.82
N VAL A 500 -21.63 9.09 -9.16
CA VAL A 500 -21.55 9.25 -7.71
C VAL A 500 -21.55 10.74 -7.34
N ALA A 501 -20.72 11.56 -7.98
CA ALA A 501 -20.49 12.95 -7.61
C ALA A 501 -21.71 13.88 -7.81
N LEU A 502 -22.42 13.77 -8.94
CA LEU A 502 -23.57 14.64 -9.25
C LEU A 502 -24.68 14.52 -8.20
N PRO A 503 -25.15 13.31 -7.85
CA PRO A 503 -26.16 13.18 -6.80
C PRO A 503 -25.63 13.46 -5.38
N THR A 504 -24.32 13.33 -5.09
CA THR A 504 -23.75 13.85 -3.82
C THR A 504 -23.84 15.38 -3.76
N ILE A 505 -23.56 16.09 -4.85
CA ILE A 505 -23.71 17.55 -4.94
C ILE A 505 -25.19 17.95 -4.82
N ALA A 506 -26.09 17.20 -5.47
CA ALA A 506 -27.53 17.42 -5.32
C ALA A 506 -28.00 17.19 -3.87
N LEU A 507 -27.47 16.15 -3.19
CA LEU A 507 -27.78 15.90 -1.78
C LEU A 507 -27.34 17.04 -0.85
N LEU A 508 -26.22 17.69 -1.17
CA LEU A 508 -25.74 18.87 -0.45
C LEU A 508 -26.57 20.14 -0.74
N GLY A 509 -27.28 20.19 -1.87
CA GLY A 509 -28.07 21.34 -2.32
C GLY A 509 -29.57 21.27 -2.04
N VAL A 510 -30.13 20.11 -1.71
CA VAL A 510 -31.59 19.91 -1.56
C VAL A 510 -32.06 20.10 -0.11
N ILE A 511 -33.11 20.91 0.03
CA ILE A 511 -33.78 21.32 1.27
C ILE A 511 -34.22 20.10 2.11
N ALA A 512 -34.06 20.22 3.43
CA ALA A 512 -34.12 19.18 4.47
C ALA A 512 -35.30 18.18 4.42
N SER A 513 -36.41 18.49 3.75
CA SER A 513 -37.65 17.70 3.79
C SER A 513 -37.69 16.47 2.87
N SER A 514 -36.82 16.36 1.84
CA SER A 514 -36.77 15.21 0.91
C SER A 514 -35.44 14.44 0.92
N THR A 515 -34.60 14.73 1.91
CA THR A 515 -33.20 14.27 2.01
C THR A 515 -33.07 12.75 2.15
N TRP A 516 -33.99 12.09 2.86
CA TRP A 516 -33.88 10.64 3.09
C TRP A 516 -34.21 9.81 1.85
N VAL A 517 -35.26 10.16 1.08
CA VAL A 517 -35.60 9.48 -0.18
C VAL A 517 -34.47 9.69 -1.19
N THR A 518 -33.99 10.93 -1.31
CA THR A 518 -32.89 11.28 -2.22
C THR A 518 -31.62 10.52 -1.85
N ALA A 519 -31.29 10.43 -0.55
CA ALA A 519 -30.15 9.66 -0.09
C ALA A 519 -30.32 8.15 -0.31
N ALA A 520 -31.49 7.58 -0.03
CA ALA A 520 -31.75 6.16 -0.23
C ALA A 520 -31.66 5.79 -1.72
N VAL A 521 -32.27 6.59 -2.60
CA VAL A 521 -32.18 6.42 -4.05
C VAL A 521 -30.74 6.57 -4.52
N TRP A 522 -29.97 7.53 -3.96
CA TRP A 522 -28.56 7.69 -4.27
C TRP A 522 -27.72 6.48 -3.85
N ILE A 523 -27.89 5.99 -2.62
CA ILE A 523 -27.19 4.80 -2.11
C ILE A 523 -27.53 3.60 -2.99
N LEU A 524 -28.82 3.32 -3.23
CA LEU A 524 -29.26 2.19 -4.04
C LEU A 524 -28.73 2.27 -5.48
N SER A 525 -28.83 3.45 -6.12
CA SER A 525 -28.31 3.67 -7.47
C SER A 525 -26.80 3.46 -7.52
N THR A 526 -26.07 3.99 -6.54
CA THR A 526 -24.63 3.80 -6.42
C THR A 526 -24.30 2.32 -6.22
N MET A 527 -24.96 1.63 -5.30
CA MET A 527 -24.75 0.19 -5.07
C MET A 527 -25.01 -0.65 -6.33
N LEU A 528 -26.09 -0.37 -7.06
CA LEU A 528 -26.43 -1.06 -8.31
C LEU A 528 -25.40 -0.79 -9.41
N LEU A 529 -24.96 0.46 -9.57
CA LEU A 529 -23.91 0.84 -10.50
C LEU A 529 -22.58 0.14 -10.17
N PHE A 530 -22.16 0.16 -8.91
CA PHE A 530 -20.95 -0.54 -8.45
C PHE A 530 -21.07 -2.04 -8.66
N ARG A 531 -22.22 -2.66 -8.36
CA ARG A 531 -22.46 -4.09 -8.58
C ARG A 531 -22.38 -4.45 -10.07
N ARG A 532 -23.00 -3.65 -10.95
CA ARG A 532 -22.96 -3.87 -12.41
C ARG A 532 -21.53 -3.69 -12.95
N ALA A 533 -20.83 -2.64 -12.52
CA ALA A 533 -19.45 -2.39 -12.89
C ALA A 533 -18.52 -3.50 -12.43
N THR A 534 -18.68 -3.97 -11.19
CA THR A 534 -17.93 -5.12 -10.63
C THR A 534 -18.14 -6.36 -11.47
N ALA A 535 -19.40 -6.69 -11.81
CA ALA A 535 -19.71 -7.88 -12.60
C ALA A 535 -19.09 -7.82 -14.01
N LEU A 536 -19.17 -6.67 -14.69
CA LEU A 536 -18.57 -6.48 -16.01
C LEU A 536 -17.04 -6.56 -15.94
N LEU A 537 -16.41 -5.74 -15.08
CA LEU A 537 -14.96 -5.70 -14.89
C LEU A 537 -14.40 -7.08 -14.54
N SER A 538 -15.00 -7.76 -13.56
CA SER A 538 -14.55 -9.08 -13.14
C SER A 538 -14.73 -10.13 -14.23
N THR A 539 -15.81 -10.08 -15.02
CA THR A 539 -16.04 -11.06 -16.09
C THR A 539 -15.05 -10.87 -17.23
N ASP A 540 -14.82 -9.62 -17.65
CA ASP A 540 -13.86 -9.32 -18.72
C ASP A 540 -12.43 -9.62 -18.25
N TYR A 541 -12.06 -9.24 -17.04
CA TYR A 541 -10.74 -9.58 -16.47
C TYR A 541 -10.51 -11.11 -16.42
N GLN A 542 -11.50 -11.86 -15.94
CA GLN A 542 -11.42 -13.33 -15.92
C GLN A 542 -11.38 -13.96 -17.33
N ARG A 543 -12.01 -13.34 -18.33
CA ARG A 543 -11.90 -13.79 -19.72
C ARG A 543 -10.48 -13.55 -20.27
N TYR A 544 -9.86 -12.43 -19.91
CA TYR A 544 -8.53 -12.06 -20.40
C TYR A 544 -7.39 -12.84 -19.72
N PHE A 545 -7.46 -13.03 -18.40
CA PHE A 545 -6.38 -13.60 -17.59
C PHE A 545 -6.71 -14.98 -17.00
N GLY A 546 -7.93 -15.46 -17.20
CA GLY A 546 -8.44 -16.67 -16.57
C GLY A 546 -9.02 -16.40 -15.18
N LYS A 547 -9.60 -17.44 -14.61
CA LYS A 547 -10.02 -17.48 -13.20
C LYS A 547 -9.43 -18.73 -12.58
N PHE A 548 -8.93 -18.60 -11.36
CA PHE A 548 -8.77 -19.79 -10.53
C PHE A 548 -10.00 -19.89 -9.64
N LEU A 549 -10.33 -18.95 -8.75
CA LEU A 549 -11.49 -19.08 -7.86
C LEU A 549 -12.86 -19.29 -8.56
N LEU A 550 -13.68 -20.17 -8.00
CA LEU A 550 -15.10 -20.35 -8.32
C LEU A 550 -15.93 -19.27 -7.62
N ARG A 551 -17.14 -18.96 -8.14
CA ARG A 551 -18.01 -17.90 -7.58
C ARG A 551 -18.28 -18.05 -6.07
N LYS A 552 -18.38 -19.29 -5.57
CA LYS A 552 -18.61 -19.56 -4.14
C LYS A 552 -17.36 -19.27 -3.28
N GLU A 553 -16.17 -19.48 -3.84
CA GLU A 553 -14.87 -19.27 -3.18
C GLU A 553 -14.46 -17.79 -3.13
N VAL A 554 -15.11 -16.93 -3.92
CA VAL A 554 -14.86 -15.47 -3.91
C VAL A 554 -15.65 -14.76 -2.80
N ALA A 555 -16.72 -15.39 -2.29
CA ALA A 555 -17.64 -14.79 -1.32
C ALA A 555 -17.28 -15.12 0.14
N SER A 556 -16.51 -16.20 0.35
CA SER A 556 -15.84 -16.55 1.61
C SER A 556 -14.61 -15.68 1.81
#